data_AF-A0A7W6RSU6-F1
#
_entry.id   AF-A0A7W6RSU6-F1
#
_cell.length_a   1.000
_cell.length_b   1.000
_cell.length_c   1.000
_cell.angle_alpha   90.00
_cell.angle_beta   90.00
_cell.angle_gamma   90.00
#
_symmetry.space_group_name_H-M   'P 1'
#
loop_
_entity.id
_entity.type
_entity.pdbx_description
1 polymer ?
#
loop_
_entity_poly.entity_id
_entity_poly.type
_entity_poly.pdbx_seq_one_letter_code
_entity_poly.pdbx_strand_id
1 'polypeptide(L)' 'MAEIARLIESGVIRPVVDKVVRFEKTGDALAYVETGRAKGKVVVAVK' A
#
# COMPACT_ATOMS: atom_id res chain seq x y z
N MET A 1 -7.37 -6.09 -18.01
CA MET A 1 -6.61 -5.73 -16.79
C MET A 1 -5.85 -4.40 -16.96
N ALA A 2 -6.43 -3.34 -17.56
CA ALA A 2 -5.70 -2.08 -17.86
C ALA A 2 -6.45 -0.80 -17.47
N GLU A 3 -7.77 -0.84 -17.28
CA GLU A 3 -8.56 0.37 -16.99
C GLU A 3 -8.23 0.99 -15.64
N ILE A 4 -8.00 0.18 -14.61
CA ILE A 4 -7.61 0.69 -13.28
C ILE A 4 -6.26 1.42 -13.35
N ALA A 5 -5.29 0.87 -14.10
CA ALA A 5 -4.00 1.50 -14.29
C ALA A 5 -4.15 2.86 -14.99
N ARG A 6 -4.96 2.93 -16.04
CA ARG A 6 -5.24 4.17 -16.78
C ARG A 6 -5.87 5.26 -15.89
N LEU A 7 -6.77 4.89 -14.99
CA LEU A 7 -7.39 5.81 -14.03
C LEU A 7 -6.43 6.29 -12.94
N ILE A 8 -5.45 5.46 -12.58
CA ILE A 8 -4.36 5.84 -11.66
C ILE A 8 -3.42 6.81 -12.37
N GLU A 9 -3.00 6.50 -13.61
CA GLU A 9 -2.12 7.34 -14.43
C GLU A 9 -2.75 8.70 -14.75
N SER A 10 -4.06 8.73 -15.02
CA SER A 10 -4.80 9.98 -15.27
C SER A 10 -5.09 10.78 -13.99
N GLY A 11 -4.62 10.32 -12.82
CA GLY A 11 -4.77 11.00 -11.53
C GLY A 11 -6.20 11.02 -10.97
N VAL A 12 -7.11 10.25 -11.58
CA VAL A 12 -8.52 10.10 -11.15
C VAL A 12 -8.61 9.25 -9.90
N ILE A 13 -7.81 8.19 -9.83
CA ILE A 13 -7.64 7.37 -8.62
C ILE A 13 -6.28 7.70 -8.01
N ARG A 14 -6.29 8.27 -6.81
CA ARG A 14 -5.06 8.59 -6.06
C ARG A 14 -4.86 7.55 -4.95
N PRO A 15 -3.84 6.67 -5.04
CA PRO A 15 -3.57 5.74 -3.95
C PRO A 15 -3.09 6.51 -2.72
N VAL A 16 -3.74 6.30 -1.58
CA VAL A 16 -3.31 6.82 -0.28
C VAL A 16 -2.42 5.77 0.37
N VAL A 17 -1.10 5.99 0.32
CA VAL A 17 -0.11 5.12 0.96
C VAL A 17 0.08 5.58 2.39
N ASP A 18 -0.22 4.70 3.36
CA ASP A 18 -0.11 5.00 4.79
C ASP A 18 1.34 4.78 5.27
N LYS A 19 1.95 3.66 4.87
CA LYS A 19 3.30 3.30 5.33
C LYS A 19 4.02 2.41 4.35
N VAL A 20 5.30 2.67 4.17
CA VAL A 20 6.22 1.78 3.42
C VAL A 20 7.10 1.05 4.41
N VAL A 21 7.12 -0.27 4.34
CA VAL A 21 7.92 -1.15 5.19
C VAL A 21 8.85 -2.00 4.32
N ARG A 22 10.04 -2.32 4.84
CA ARG A 22 10.99 -3.21 4.13
C ARG A 22 10.48 -4.64 4.20
N PHE A 23 10.84 -5.46 3.20
CA PHE A 23 10.49 -6.88 3.15
C PHE A 23 10.88 -7.67 4.41
N GLU A 24 12.01 -7.34 5.03
CA GLU A 24 12.48 -7.91 6.30
C GLU A 24 11.48 -7.73 7.46
N LYS A 25 10.59 -6.74 7.36
CA LYS A 25 9.58 -6.37 8.37
C LYS A 25 8.15 -6.69 7.91
N THR A 26 7.98 -7.65 7.02
CA THR A 26 6.65 -8.04 6.51
C THR A 26 5.73 -8.54 7.63
N GLY A 27 6.26 -9.25 8.63
CA GLY A 27 5.49 -9.69 9.81
C GLY A 27 4.92 -8.50 10.61
N ASP A 28 5.75 -7.48 10.86
CA ASP A 28 5.33 -6.25 11.54
C ASP A 28 4.29 -5.46 10.71
N ALA A 29 4.39 -5.52 9.39
CA ALA A 29 3.45 -4.88 8.48
C ALA A 29 2.06 -5.50 8.56
N LEU A 30 1.98 -6.83 8.63
CA LEU A 30 0.71 -7.55 8.78
C LEU A 30 0.07 -7.22 10.14
N ALA A 31 0.84 -7.31 11.22
CA ALA A 31 0.36 -6.95 12.56
C ALA A 31 -0.12 -5.49 12.64
N TYR A 32 0.56 -4.56 11.98
CA TYR A 32 0.15 -3.16 11.91
C TYR A 32 -1.20 -2.95 11.21
N VAL A 33 -1.46 -3.67 10.11
CA VAL A 33 -2.75 -3.65 9.41
C VAL A 33 -3.85 -4.26 10.28
N GLU A 34 -3.58 -5.37 10.95
CA GLU A 34 -4.53 -6.05 11.85
C GLU A 34 -4.94 -5.18 13.04
N THR A 35 -4.08 -4.27 13.50
CA THR A 35 -4.45 -3.33 14.58
C THR A 35 -5.50 -2.27 14.19
N GLY A 36 -5.93 -2.24 12.92
CA GLY A 36 -6.89 -1.26 12.40
C GLY A 36 -6.35 0.18 12.33
N ARG A 37 -5.05 0.38 12.60
CA ARG A 37 -4.38 1.70 12.55
C ARG A 37 -3.97 2.12 11.14
N ALA A 38 -3.99 1.20 10.18
CA ALA A 38 -3.62 1.50 8.81
C ALA A 38 -4.66 2.44 8.17
N LYS A 39 -4.31 3.71 7.99
CA LYS A 39 -5.15 4.70 7.29
C LYS A 39 -4.83 4.70 5.80
N GLY A 40 -5.00 3.56 5.14
CA GLY A 40 -4.75 3.42 3.69
C GLY A 40 -3.96 2.16 3.33
N LYS A 41 -3.16 2.24 2.27
CA LYS A 41 -2.39 1.12 1.73
C LYS A 41 -1.02 1.02 2.42
N VAL A 42 -0.69 -0.16 2.95
CA VAL A 42 0.67 -0.49 3.41
C VAL A 42 1.42 -1.14 2.26
N VAL A 43 2.61 -0.63 1.94
CA VAL A 43 3.44 -1.11 0.82
C VAL A 43 4.69 -1.78 1.38
N VAL A 44 4.94 -3.02 0.96
CA VAL A 44 6.18 -3.74 1.28
C VAL A 44 7.16 -3.56 0.12
N ALA A 45 8.30 -2.92 0.38
CA ALA A 45 9.36 -2.76 -0.59
C ALA A 45 10.24 -4.02 -0.62
N VAL A 46 10.22 -4.71 -1.76
CA VAL A 46 11.09 -5.84 -2.09
C VAL A 46 12.16 -5.29 -3.02
N LYS A 47 13.41 -5.23 -2.57
CA LYS A 47 14.56 -4.91 -3.41
C LYS A 47 15.29 -6.19 -3.76
#